data_AF-A0A935LNW7-F1
#
_entry.id   AF-A0A935LNW7-F1
#
_cell.length_a   1.000
_cell.length_b   1.000
_cell.length_c   1.000
_cell.angle_alpha   90.00
_cell.angle_beta   90.00
_cell.angle_gamma   90.00
#
_symmetry.space_group_name_H-M   'P 1'
#
loop_
_entity.id
_entity.type
_entity.pdbx_description
1 polymer ?
#
loop_
_entity_poly.entity_id
_entity_poly.type
_entity_poly.pdbx_seq_one_letter_code
_entity_poly.pdbx_strand_id
1 'polypeptide(L)'
;MKYQKGISGNPQGRPAGSKNKATDEVREKVRMFVEDNLPNLQAEYNNLESKDKLDFLAKLLAFTLPKLQSVQMDAQIETVQPIVLNIEEFYRK
;
A
#
# COMPACT_ATOMS: atom_id res chain seq x y z
N MET A 1 -13.49 -34.72 29.95
CA MET A 1 -12.47 -34.11 30.83
C MET A 1 -12.87 -32.67 31.11
N LYS A 2 -12.73 -32.22 32.37
CA LYS A 2 -13.19 -30.89 32.82
C LYS A 2 -12.04 -29.89 32.69
N TYR A 3 -12.26 -28.77 32.00
CA TYR A 3 -11.24 -27.73 31.84
C TYR A 3 -10.80 -27.19 33.22
N GLN A 4 -9.49 -27.02 33.42
CA GLN A 4 -8.93 -26.43 34.64
C GLN A 4 -8.79 -24.91 34.47
N LYS A 5 -9.24 -24.15 35.47
CA LYS A 5 -9.15 -22.69 35.47
C LYS A 5 -7.67 -22.27 35.37
N GLY A 6 -7.34 -21.47 34.37
CA GLY A 6 -5.97 -21.00 34.10
C GLY A 6 -5.18 -21.83 33.10
N ILE A 7 -5.72 -22.95 32.60
CA ILE A 7 -5.07 -23.77 31.57
C ILE A 7 -5.92 -23.73 30.30
N SER A 8 -5.33 -23.22 29.22
CA SER A 8 -5.94 -23.27 27.89
C SER A 8 -6.17 -24.72 27.47
N GLY A 9 -7.36 -25.04 26.96
CA GLY A 9 -7.63 -26.33 26.31
C GLY A 9 -6.85 -26.55 25.02
N ASN A 10 -6.15 -25.52 24.54
CA ASN A 10 -5.20 -25.58 23.44
C ASN A 10 -3.84 -24.99 23.89
N PRO A 11 -2.94 -25.80 24.49
CA PRO A 11 -1.66 -25.34 25.02
C PRO A 11 -0.68 -24.85 23.96
N GLN A 12 -0.79 -25.37 22.73
CA GLN A 12 0.07 -24.99 21.60
C GLN A 12 -0.44 -23.73 20.87
N GLY A 13 -1.60 -23.21 21.29
CA GLY A 13 -2.20 -22.04 20.67
C GLY A 13 -2.67 -22.29 19.24
N ARG A 14 -3.07 -21.21 18.58
CA ARG A 14 -3.44 -21.25 17.16
C ARG A 14 -2.16 -21.45 16.33
N PRO A 15 -2.11 -22.40 15.37
CA PRO A 15 -0.91 -22.64 14.57
C PRO A 15 -0.41 -21.37 13.89
N ALA A 16 0.90 -21.13 13.95
CA ALA A 16 1.53 -20.00 13.27
C ALA A 16 1.27 -20.08 11.74
N GLY A 17 0.88 -18.95 11.13
CA GLY A 17 0.56 -18.89 9.70
C GLY A 17 -0.86 -19.34 9.33
N SER A 18 -1.70 -19.74 10.30
CA SER A 18 -3.10 -20.08 10.02
C SER A 18 -3.89 -18.86 9.54
N LYS A 19 -4.38 -18.91 8.31
CA LYS A 19 -5.14 -17.81 7.68
C LYS A 19 -6.43 -17.51 8.43
N ASN A 20 -6.86 -16.25 8.38
CA ASN A 20 -8.14 -15.86 8.95
C ASN A 20 -9.27 -16.27 8.01
N LYS A 21 -10.02 -17.31 8.39
CA LYS A 21 -11.12 -17.87 7.58
C LYS A 21 -12.12 -16.81 7.13
N ALA A 22 -12.49 -15.86 7.99
CA ALA A 22 -13.41 -14.79 7.64
C ALA A 22 -12.85 -13.87 6.53
N THR A 23 -11.54 -13.59 6.56
CA THR A 23 -10.89 -12.78 5.51
C THR A 23 -10.79 -13.54 4.19
N ASP A 24 -10.55 -14.85 4.24
CA ASP A 24 -10.49 -15.68 3.03
C ASP A 24 -11.85 -15.80 2.35
N GLU A 25 -12.93 -15.97 3.12
CA GLU A 25 -14.30 -15.98 2.59
C GLU A 25 -14.68 -14.65 1.93
N VAL A 26 -14.29 -13.52 2.50
CA VAL A 26 -14.54 -12.20 1.90
C VAL A 26 -13.76 -12.03 0.60
N ARG A 27 -12.48 -12.44 0.56
CA ARG A 27 -11.69 -12.39 -0.68
C ARG A 27 -12.31 -13.23 -1.79
N GLU A 28 -12.77 -14.43 -1.47
CA GLU A 28 -13.39 -15.31 -2.46
C GLU A 28 -14.69 -14.71 -3.01
N LYS A 29 -15.54 -14.16 -2.14
CA LYS A 29 -16.77 -13.49 -2.58
C LYS A 29 -16.50 -12.29 -3.49
N VAL A 30 -15.49 -11.48 -3.16
CA VAL A 30 -15.09 -10.34 -4.02
C VAL A 30 -14.54 -10.84 -5.35
N ARG A 31 -13.72 -11.89 -5.34
CA ARG A 31 -13.18 -12.50 -6.56
C ARG A 31 -14.30 -13.01 -7.47
N MET A 32 -15.21 -13.83 -6.93
CA MET A 32 -16.35 -14.35 -7.69
C MET A 32 -17.19 -13.22 -8.29
N PHE A 33 -17.50 -12.20 -7.50
CA PHE A 33 -18.24 -11.03 -7.99
C PHE A 33 -17.55 -10.36 -9.17
N VAL A 34 -16.23 -10.15 -9.11
CA VAL A 34 -15.48 -9.55 -10.22
C VAL A 34 -15.49 -10.48 -11.45
N GLU A 35 -15.23 -11.77 -11.26
CA GLU A 35 -15.22 -12.78 -12.35
C GLU A 35 -16.58 -12.86 -13.06
N ASP A 36 -17.69 -12.84 -12.32
CA ASP A 36 -19.05 -12.89 -12.88
C ASP A 36 -19.40 -11.64 -13.69
N ASN A 37 -18.82 -10.49 -13.36
CA ASN A 37 -19.11 -9.22 -14.04
C ASN A 37 -18.14 -8.89 -15.18
N LEU A 38 -16.96 -9.52 -15.23
CA LEU A 38 -15.97 -9.31 -16.28
C LEU A 38 -16.53 -9.49 -17.72
N PRO A 39 -17.32 -10.54 -18.02
CA PRO A 39 -17.88 -10.73 -19.37
C PRO A 39 -18.79 -9.59 -19.82
N ASN A 40 -19.50 -8.95 -18.89
CA ASN A 40 -20.45 -7.87 -19.17
C ASN A 40 -19.82 -6.48 -19.11
N LEU A 41 -18.57 -6.37 -18.66
CA LEU A 41 -17.91 -5.09 -18.39
C LEU A 41 -17.93 -4.13 -19.60
N GLN A 42 -17.71 -4.66 -20.80
CA GLN A 42 -17.71 -3.82 -22.02
C GLN A 42 -19.12 -3.29 -22.35
N ALA A 43 -20.15 -4.09 -22.12
CA ALA A 43 -21.54 -3.67 -22.35
C ALA A 43 -21.94 -2.58 -21.35
N GLU A 44 -21.63 -2.78 -20.06
CA GLU A 44 -21.84 -1.76 -19.02
C GLU A 44 -21.07 -0.48 -19.31
N TYR A 45 -19.80 -0.58 -19.74
CA TYR A 45 -19.01 0.57 -20.14
C TYR A 45 -19.65 1.35 -21.29
N ASN A 46 -20.22 0.66 -22.28
CA ASN A 46 -20.87 1.31 -23.41
C ASN A 46 -22.14 2.08 -23.00
N ASN A 47 -22.82 1.64 -21.93
CA ASN A 47 -24.02 2.28 -21.37
C ASN A 47 -23.71 3.51 -20.50
N LEU A 48 -22.44 3.74 -20.12
CA LEU A 48 -22.06 4.90 -19.33
C LEU A 48 -22.17 6.22 -20.12
N GLU A 49 -22.44 7.29 -19.39
CA GLU A 49 -22.37 8.66 -19.87
C GLU A 49 -20.94 9.05 -20.24
N SER A 50 -20.80 10.04 -21.13
CA SER A 50 -19.49 10.43 -21.69
C SER A 50 -18.46 10.77 -20.63
N LYS A 51 -18.86 11.47 -19.55
CA LYS A 51 -17.97 11.82 -18.44
C LYS A 51 -17.51 10.56 -17.67
N ASP A 52 -18.43 9.66 -17.37
CA ASP A 52 -18.15 8.47 -16.58
C ASP A 52 -17.26 7.48 -17.34
N LYS A 53 -17.39 7.42 -18.67
CA LYS A 53 -16.47 6.69 -19.55
C LYS A 53 -15.03 7.18 -19.41
N LEU A 54 -14.82 8.49 -19.41
CA LEU A 54 -13.49 9.09 -19.24
C LEU A 54 -12.94 8.83 -17.84
N ASP A 55 -13.77 9.00 -16.81
CA ASP A 55 -13.37 8.75 -15.42
C ASP A 55 -13.02 7.27 -15.17
N PHE A 56 -13.80 6.34 -15.74
CA PHE A 56 -13.52 4.91 -15.67
C PHE A 56 -12.18 4.57 -16.33
N LEU A 57 -11.93 5.07 -17.54
CA LEU A 57 -10.66 4.88 -18.24
C LEU A 57 -9.48 5.48 -17.46
N ALA A 58 -9.61 6.70 -16.94
CA ALA A 58 -8.55 7.34 -16.17
C ALA A 58 -8.16 6.52 -14.92
N LYS A 59 -9.16 5.96 -14.22
CA LYS A 59 -8.93 5.07 -13.07
C LYS A 59 -8.29 3.75 -13.48
N LEU A 60 -8.73 3.14 -14.59
CA LEU A 60 -8.15 1.87 -15.07
C LEU A 60 -6.70 2.05 -15.52
N LEU A 61 -6.43 3.07 -16.32
CA LEU A 61 -5.09 3.39 -16.85
C LEU A 61 -4.07 3.66 -15.75
N ALA A 62 -4.51 4.15 -14.58
CA ALA A 62 -3.64 4.36 -13.44
C ALA A 62 -3.00 3.06 -12.90
N PHE A 63 -3.59 1.90 -13.19
CA PHE A 63 -3.10 0.59 -12.75
C PHE A 63 -2.54 -0.25 -13.90
N THR A 64 -2.91 0.02 -15.14
CA THR A 64 -2.42 -0.74 -16.32
C THR A 64 -1.18 -0.13 -16.96
N LEU A 65 -1.01 1.19 -16.86
CA LEU A 65 0.14 1.88 -17.40
C LEU A 65 1.12 2.27 -16.29
N PRO A 66 2.44 2.16 -16.53
CA PRO A 66 3.42 2.69 -15.60
C PRO A 66 3.23 4.22 -15.50
N LYS A 67 2.88 4.69 -14.31
CA LYS A 67 2.89 6.13 -14.02
C LYS A 67 4.32 6.61 -13.90
N LEU A 68 4.65 7.74 -14.53
CA LEU A 68 5.87 8.45 -14.19
C LEU A 68 5.84 8.74 -12.68
N GLN A 69 6.84 8.24 -11.95
CA GLN A 69 6.98 8.63 -10.56
C GLN A 69 7.23 10.13 -10.50
N SER A 70 6.46 10.83 -9.66
CA SER A 70 6.75 12.23 -9.37
C SER A 70 8.15 12.28 -8.76
N VAL A 71 9.07 13.01 -9.39
CA VAL A 71 10.38 13.30 -8.81
C VAL A 71 10.12 14.13 -7.55
N GLN A 72 10.20 13.49 -6.37
CA GLN A 72 10.38 14.22 -5.12
C GLN A 72 11.79 14.77 -5.14
N MET A 73 11.93 16.07 -5.45
CA MET A 73 13.17 16.78 -5.15
C MET A 73 13.25 16.94 -3.63
N ASP A 74 13.91 16.00 -2.97
CA ASP A 74 14.41 16.21 -1.63
C ASP A 74 15.55 17.22 -1.75
N ALA A 75 15.22 18.51 -1.65
CA ALA A 75 16.20 19.57 -1.55
C ALA A 75 16.97 19.37 -0.24
N GLN A 76 18.12 18.69 -0.31
CA GLN A 76 19.09 18.70 0.78
C GLN A 76 19.64 20.12 0.88
N ILE A 77 19.06 20.92 1.77
CA ILE A 77 19.67 22.18 2.19
C ILE A 77 20.90 21.80 3.01
N GLU A 78 22.05 21.69 2.36
CA GLU A 78 23.32 21.63 3.07
C GLU A 78 23.46 22.95 3.84
N THR A 79 23.28 22.88 5.16
CA THR A 79 23.62 24.00 6.04
C THR A 79 25.13 24.21 5.94
N VAL A 80 25.55 25.25 5.23
CA VAL A 80 26.96 25.65 5.14
C VAL A 80 27.45 25.91 6.55
N GLN A 81 28.34 25.05 7.06
CA GLN A 81 29.00 25.26 8.34
C GLN A 81 29.86 26.53 8.23
N PRO A 82 29.75 27.49 9.17
CA PRO A 82 30.60 28.67 9.14
C PRO A 82 32.06 28.27 9.34
N ILE A 83 32.94 28.76 8.48
CA ILE A 83 34.39 28.57 8.62
C ILE A 83 34.84 29.35 9.85
N VAL A 84 35.27 28.64 10.91
CA VAL A 84 35.89 29.26 12.09
C VAL A 84 37.39 29.31 11.86
N LEU A 85 37.93 30.52 11.62
CA LEU A 85 39.37 30.75 11.55
C LEU A 85 39.92 30.92 12.96
N ASN A 86 40.72 29.96 13.43
CA ASN A 86 41.45 30.10 14.68
C ASN A 86 42.70 30.95 14.46
N ILE A 87 42.60 32.22 14.85
CA ILE A 87 43.67 33.21 14.70
C ILE A 87 44.91 32.93 15.58
N GLU A 88 44.83 32.04 16.58
CA GLU A 88 46.00 31.73 17.42
C GLU A 88 47.13 31.02 16.66
N GLU A 89 46.83 30.29 15.59
CA GLU A 89 47.85 29.64 14.75
C GLU A 89 48.67 30.66 13.93
N PHE A 90 48.11 31.84 13.64
CA PHE A 90 48.79 32.90 12.88
C PHE A 90 49.81 33.70 13.72
N TYR A 91 49.71 33.64 15.05
CA TYR A 91 50.61 34.36 15.96
C TYR A 91 51.80 33.55 16.45
N ARG A 92 51.92 32.26 16.07
CA ARG A 92 53.18 31.52 16.23
C ARG A 92 54.16 31.87 15.10
N LYS A 93 54.80 33.02 15.24
CA LYS A 93 56.15 33.25 14.70
C LYS A 93 57.18 32.83 15.72
#